data_AF-A0A2S9IZY3-F1
#
_entry.id   AF-A0A2S9IZY3-F1
#
_cell.length_a   1.000
_cell.length_b   1.000
_cell.length_c   1.000
_cell.angle_alpha   90.00
_cell.angle_beta   90.00
_cell.angle_gamma   90.00
#
_symmetry.space_group_name_H-M   'P 1'
#
loop_
_entity.id
_entity.type
_entity.pdbx_description
1 polymer ?
#
loop_
_entity_poly.entity_id
_entity_poly.type
_entity_poly.pdbx_seq_one_letter_code
_entity_poly.pdbx_strand_id
1 'polypeptide(L)'
;MTLCTAWIRKNNYGLDELVFATDSCLSGGERWHSGVKLFELPRRDCLICFAGETTRTYPLILNLISSIKFDEDLANPHTDITDVLDYITRLFTTLCNSIKGYEPQSFEDALGDFEFMFGGWSWKKNGFKVWKIKYSHETEAFLPFQINEENMFFGFIGDEIEKAEEFLTDEVSTGKKVLAKSFDMEPFQVLLRMIRDTTYNSIDGAIQLAKIHPPGISEFYGVYWPSIQGKKTFLGKDVNFENNPAVKFLDPDTCEVIGEELPAFIDEPTEALYGINYDFIRDCYSGEKFTLKEVLSKHEKYTLVRIFKDVAYKIFIQQQMQEETSNTEE
;
A
#
# COMPACT_ATOMS: atom_id res chain seq x y z
N MET A 1 -3.95 17.19 -9.37
CA MET A 1 -4.26 15.89 -9.96
C MET A 1 -3.19 14.92 -9.47
N THR A 2 -3.01 13.71 -10.02
CA THR A 2 -2.45 12.57 -9.28
C THR A 2 -1.87 11.53 -10.22
N LEU A 3 -1.05 10.61 -9.71
CA LEU A 3 -0.82 9.32 -10.36
C LEU A 3 -1.13 8.18 -9.39
N CYS A 4 -2.04 7.29 -9.79
CA CYS A 4 -2.27 6.02 -9.10
C CYS A 4 -1.90 4.87 -10.01
N THR A 5 -1.42 3.78 -9.39
CA THR A 5 -1.08 2.56 -10.10
C THR A 5 -1.53 1.33 -9.32
N ALA A 6 -1.89 0.28 -10.05
CA ALA A 6 -2.06 -1.05 -9.49
C ALA A 6 -1.43 -2.10 -10.41
N TRP A 7 -0.85 -3.14 -9.82
CA TRP A 7 -0.21 -4.23 -10.56
C TRP A 7 -0.19 -5.52 -9.75
N ILE A 8 -0.01 -6.65 -10.43
CA ILE A 8 0.21 -7.94 -9.78
C ILE A 8 1.71 -8.22 -9.80
N ARG A 9 2.26 -8.60 -8.65
CA ARG A 9 3.62 -9.08 -8.51
C ARG A 9 3.65 -10.47 -7.87
N LYS A 10 4.78 -11.15 -8.01
CA LYS A 10 5.11 -12.32 -7.19
C LYS A 10 5.92 -11.88 -5.97
N ASN A 11 5.53 -12.37 -4.80
CA ASN A 11 6.32 -12.19 -3.59
C ASN A 11 7.48 -13.20 -3.54
N ASN A 12 8.31 -13.11 -2.50
CA ASN A 12 9.50 -13.98 -2.34
C ASN A 12 9.16 -15.47 -2.20
N TYR A 13 7.89 -15.82 -1.98
CA TYR A 13 7.39 -17.19 -1.90
C TYR A 13 6.73 -17.64 -3.21
N GLY A 14 6.79 -16.84 -4.28
CA GLY A 14 6.21 -17.13 -5.58
C GLY A 14 4.68 -16.96 -5.67
N LEU A 15 4.06 -16.45 -4.59
CA LEU A 15 2.62 -16.18 -4.54
C LEU A 15 2.32 -14.81 -5.12
N ASP A 16 1.20 -14.71 -5.83
CA ASP A 16 0.75 -13.46 -6.41
C ASP A 16 0.19 -12.55 -5.30
N GLU A 17 0.49 -11.26 -5.38
CA GLU A 17 -0.13 -10.20 -4.58
C GLU A 17 -0.50 -9.02 -5.49
N LEU A 18 -1.65 -8.40 -5.22
CA LEU A 18 -2.10 -7.21 -5.91
C LEU A 18 -1.67 -5.98 -5.12
N VAL A 19 -0.95 -5.07 -5.76
CA VAL A 19 -0.40 -3.87 -5.12
C VAL A 19 -1.10 -2.63 -5.67
N PHE A 20 -1.38 -1.67 -4.79
CA PHE A 20 -1.87 -0.33 -5.13
C PHE A 20 -0.93 0.72 -4.56
N ALA A 21 -0.55 1.69 -5.39
CA ALA A 21 0.23 2.85 -4.96
C ALA A 21 -0.32 4.15 -5.53
N THR A 22 -0.18 5.25 -4.78
CA THR A 22 -0.57 6.59 -5.22
C THR A 22 0.26 7.66 -4.50
N ASP A 23 0.46 8.81 -5.15
CA ASP A 23 0.99 10.00 -4.50
C ASP A 23 0.00 10.57 -3.46
N SER A 24 0.37 11.60 -2.69
CA SER A 24 -0.50 12.18 -1.65
C SER A 24 -0.82 13.66 -1.81
N CYS A 25 -0.42 14.29 -2.92
CA CYS A 25 -0.62 15.72 -3.12
C CYS A 25 -2.01 16.06 -3.67
N LEU A 26 -2.86 16.72 -2.88
CA LEU A 26 -4.06 17.36 -3.40
C LEU A 26 -3.68 18.73 -3.95
N SER A 27 -4.13 19.03 -5.17
CA SER A 27 -3.90 20.33 -5.80
C SER A 27 -5.21 20.87 -6.37
N GLY A 28 -5.48 22.17 -6.19
CA GLY A 28 -6.73 22.78 -6.66
C GLY A 28 -6.86 24.25 -6.24
N GLY A 29 -5.86 25.07 -6.59
CA GLY A 29 -5.69 26.44 -6.10
C GLY A 29 -4.76 26.55 -4.87
N GLU A 30 -4.64 25.46 -4.12
CA GLU A 30 -3.64 25.25 -3.06
C GLU A 30 -2.98 23.87 -3.23
N ARG A 31 -1.93 23.58 -2.44
CA ARG A 31 -1.24 22.29 -2.44
C ARG A 31 -1.22 21.69 -1.03
N TRP A 32 -1.66 20.44 -0.92
CA TRP A 32 -1.65 19.69 0.32
C TRP A 32 -1.00 18.33 0.11
N HIS A 33 0.22 18.15 0.62
CA HIS A 33 1.04 16.95 0.43
C HIS A 33 0.60 15.72 1.26
N SER A 34 -0.59 15.72 1.86
CA SER A 34 -1.03 14.68 2.80
C SER A 34 -2.50 14.26 2.63
N GLY A 35 -3.01 14.34 1.40
CA GLY A 35 -4.34 13.87 1.06
C GLY A 35 -4.38 12.37 0.82
N VAL A 36 -5.31 11.68 1.47
CA VAL A 36 -5.54 10.25 1.29
C VAL A 36 -6.25 10.01 -0.04
N LYS A 37 -5.72 9.10 -0.86
CA LYS A 37 -6.26 8.75 -2.18
C LYS A 37 -6.45 7.26 -2.37
N LEU A 38 -5.90 6.44 -1.48
CA LEU A 38 -6.05 4.98 -1.45
C LEU A 38 -6.87 4.58 -0.22
N PHE A 39 -7.91 3.77 -0.44
CA PHE A 39 -8.89 3.41 0.57
C PHE A 39 -9.08 1.90 0.65
N GLU A 40 -9.14 1.41 1.88
CA GLU A 40 -9.80 0.16 2.20
C GLU A 40 -11.31 0.42 2.25
N LEU A 41 -12.10 -0.45 1.61
CA LEU A 41 -13.53 -0.45 1.84
C LEU A 41 -13.82 -1.13 3.20
N PRO A 42 -15.04 -1.06 3.76
CA PRO A 42 -15.45 -1.81 4.96
C PRO A 42 -15.52 -3.33 4.76
N ARG A 43 -14.58 -3.88 3.99
CA ARG A 43 -14.31 -5.28 3.66
C ARG A 43 -12.83 -5.38 3.29
N ARG A 44 -12.17 -6.47 3.64
CA ARG A 44 -10.69 -6.56 3.60
C ARG A 44 -10.11 -7.09 2.29
N ASP A 45 -10.93 -7.43 1.31
CA ASP A 45 -10.52 -8.15 0.10
C ASP A 45 -10.45 -7.28 -1.16
N CYS A 46 -10.67 -5.98 -1.01
CA CYS A 46 -10.58 -5.01 -2.10
C CYS A 46 -10.08 -3.64 -1.65
N LEU A 47 -9.58 -2.88 -2.63
CA LEU A 47 -9.06 -1.52 -2.49
C LEU A 47 -9.66 -0.65 -3.58
N ILE A 48 -9.77 0.64 -3.30
CA ILE A 48 -10.12 1.66 -4.29
C ILE A 48 -9.20 2.86 -4.15
N CYS A 49 -8.74 3.41 -5.27
CA CYS A 49 -8.11 4.73 -5.33
C CYS A 49 -8.72 5.58 -6.42
N PHE A 50 -8.42 6.88 -6.42
CA PHE A 50 -8.98 7.83 -7.37
C PHE A 50 -7.94 8.79 -7.92
N ALA A 51 -8.23 9.35 -9.10
CA ALA A 51 -7.54 10.48 -9.70
C ALA A 51 -8.56 11.51 -10.20
N GLY A 52 -8.20 12.80 -10.19
CA GLY A 52 -9.07 13.89 -10.65
C GLY A 52 -9.66 14.75 -9.53
N GLU A 53 -10.84 15.31 -9.76
CA GLU A 53 -11.46 16.31 -8.88
C GLU A 53 -11.88 15.80 -7.49
N THR A 54 -11.23 16.32 -6.46
CA THR A 54 -11.48 15.94 -5.05
C THR A 54 -12.86 16.33 -4.53
N THR A 55 -13.46 17.39 -5.10
CA THR A 55 -14.83 17.85 -4.82
C THR A 55 -15.89 16.81 -5.19
N ARG A 56 -15.52 15.82 -6.00
CA ARG A 56 -16.40 14.73 -6.45
C ARG A 56 -15.97 13.39 -5.89
N THR A 57 -14.68 13.07 -5.99
CA THR A 57 -14.18 11.75 -5.63
C THR A 57 -14.34 11.44 -4.13
N TYR A 58 -14.08 12.40 -3.24
CA TYR A 58 -14.25 12.20 -1.79
C TYR A 58 -15.72 11.95 -1.41
N PRO A 59 -16.71 12.78 -1.80
CA PRO A 59 -18.11 12.48 -1.55
C PRO A 59 -18.56 11.10 -2.07
N LEU A 60 -18.12 10.71 -3.27
CA LEU A 60 -18.45 9.40 -3.84
C LEU A 60 -17.88 8.25 -3.00
N ILE A 61 -16.60 8.31 -2.64
CA ILE A 61 -15.94 7.29 -1.80
C ILE A 61 -16.58 7.24 -0.41
N LEU A 62 -16.88 8.38 0.21
CA LEU A 62 -17.52 8.40 1.53
C LEU A 62 -18.92 7.79 1.51
N ASN A 63 -19.71 8.05 0.46
CA ASN A 63 -20.99 7.37 0.27
C ASN A 63 -20.80 5.86 0.09
N LEU A 64 -19.83 5.42 -0.71
CA LEU A 64 -19.52 4.00 -0.89
C LEU A 64 -19.12 3.30 0.42
N ILE A 65 -18.20 3.92 1.17
CA ILE A 65 -17.77 3.41 2.49
C ILE A 65 -18.98 3.33 3.42
N SER A 66 -19.82 4.36 3.48
CA SER A 66 -21.03 4.33 4.30
C SER A 66 -21.97 3.20 3.88
N SER A 67 -22.24 3.08 2.58
CA SER A 67 -23.13 2.05 2.03
C SER A 67 -22.67 0.63 2.36
N ILE A 68 -21.40 0.31 2.10
CA ILE A 68 -20.85 -1.02 2.37
C ILE A 68 -20.86 -1.30 3.88
N LYS A 69 -20.52 -0.31 4.72
CA LYS A 69 -20.47 -0.48 6.18
C LYS A 69 -21.81 -0.90 6.79
N PHE A 70 -22.93 -0.47 6.20
CA PHE A 70 -24.27 -0.71 6.71
C PHE A 70 -25.06 -1.76 5.91
N ASP A 71 -24.42 -2.43 4.95
CA ASP A 71 -25.00 -3.51 4.16
C ASP A 71 -24.27 -4.82 4.47
N GLU A 72 -24.96 -5.77 5.09
CA GLU A 72 -24.36 -7.03 5.55
C GLU A 72 -23.80 -7.87 4.40
N ASP A 73 -24.44 -7.83 3.23
CA ASP A 73 -24.02 -8.60 2.06
C ASP A 73 -22.77 -7.96 1.43
N LEU A 74 -22.76 -6.65 1.25
CA LEU A 74 -21.62 -5.95 0.66
C LEU A 74 -20.39 -5.94 1.58
N ALA A 75 -20.57 -5.85 2.90
CA ALA A 75 -19.48 -5.95 3.86
C ALA A 75 -18.85 -7.35 3.92
N ASN A 76 -19.58 -8.37 3.49
CA ASN A 76 -19.16 -9.75 3.58
C ASN A 76 -18.24 -10.15 2.39
N PRO A 77 -17.00 -10.63 2.65
CA PRO A 77 -16.11 -11.13 1.59
C PRO A 77 -16.65 -12.32 0.79
N HIS A 78 -17.74 -12.97 1.22
CA HIS A 78 -18.44 -13.97 0.41
C HIS A 78 -19.18 -13.36 -0.78
N THR A 79 -19.51 -12.06 -0.75
CA THR A 79 -20.00 -11.35 -1.94
C THR A 79 -18.82 -11.08 -2.85
N ASP A 80 -18.84 -11.59 -4.08
CA ASP A 80 -17.68 -11.47 -4.98
C ASP A 80 -17.44 -10.01 -5.36
N ILE A 81 -16.17 -9.65 -5.57
CA ILE A 81 -15.78 -8.29 -5.95
C ILE A 81 -16.46 -7.81 -7.24
N THR A 82 -16.89 -8.70 -8.14
CA THR A 82 -17.65 -8.31 -9.33
C THR A 82 -19.05 -7.80 -8.98
N ASP A 83 -19.65 -8.32 -7.91
CA ASP A 83 -20.96 -7.88 -7.43
C ASP A 83 -20.81 -6.52 -6.70
N VAL A 84 -19.70 -6.34 -5.98
CA VAL A 84 -19.33 -5.04 -5.40
C VAL A 84 -19.07 -4.00 -6.49
N LEU A 85 -18.42 -4.37 -7.58
CA LEU A 85 -18.20 -3.50 -8.74
C LEU A 85 -19.52 -3.00 -9.34
N ASP A 86 -20.50 -3.89 -9.53
CA ASP A 86 -21.85 -3.52 -10.01
C ASP A 86 -22.53 -2.53 -9.04
N TYR A 87 -22.37 -2.76 -7.74
CA TYR A 87 -22.87 -1.83 -6.73
C TYR A 87 -22.20 -0.45 -6.83
N ILE A 88 -20.86 -0.40 -6.95
CA ILE A 88 -20.09 0.84 -7.07
C ILE A 88 -20.56 1.66 -8.28
N THR A 89 -20.63 1.04 -9.46
CA THR A 89 -21.01 1.74 -10.70
C THR A 89 -22.43 2.30 -10.61
N ARG A 90 -23.38 1.54 -10.06
CA ARG A 90 -24.76 2.01 -9.83
C ARG A 90 -24.86 3.13 -8.81
N LEU A 91 -24.16 3.01 -7.68
CA LEU A 91 -24.15 4.03 -6.64
C LEU A 91 -23.58 5.33 -7.19
N PHE A 92 -22.41 5.29 -7.81
CA PHE A 92 -21.76 6.48 -8.36
C PHE A 92 -22.60 7.12 -9.47
N THR A 93 -23.19 6.31 -10.35
CA THR A 93 -24.11 6.80 -11.39
C THR A 93 -25.29 7.55 -10.77
N THR A 94 -25.92 6.96 -9.77
CA THR A 94 -27.07 7.56 -9.08
C THR A 94 -26.70 8.89 -8.43
N LEU A 95 -25.56 8.94 -7.73
CA LEU A 95 -25.08 10.14 -7.05
C LEU A 95 -24.74 11.26 -8.05
N CYS A 96 -23.98 10.96 -9.10
CA CYS A 96 -23.60 11.96 -10.10
C CYS A 96 -24.81 12.48 -10.89
N ASN A 97 -25.74 11.62 -11.29
CA ASN A 97 -26.94 12.04 -12.04
C ASN A 97 -27.92 12.85 -11.16
N SER A 98 -27.77 12.79 -9.84
CA SER A 98 -28.54 13.59 -8.89
C SER A 98 -28.05 15.03 -8.72
N ILE A 99 -26.86 15.39 -9.24
CA ILE A 99 -26.31 16.74 -9.15
C ILE A 99 -27.24 17.72 -9.88
N LYS A 100 -27.54 18.87 -9.23
CA LYS A 100 -28.38 19.97 -9.74
C LYS A 100 -27.76 21.31 -9.33
N GLY A 101 -28.28 22.41 -9.88
CA GLY A 101 -27.88 23.77 -9.49
C GLY A 101 -26.53 24.21 -10.06
N TYR A 102 -26.14 23.62 -11.20
CA TYR A 102 -24.91 23.94 -11.90
C TYR A 102 -25.11 24.95 -13.05
N GLU A 103 -26.28 25.57 -13.21
CA GLU A 103 -26.42 26.59 -14.24
C GLU A 103 -25.59 27.84 -13.91
N PRO A 104 -24.95 28.49 -14.90
CA PRO A 104 -25.11 28.30 -16.35
C PRO A 104 -24.12 27.30 -17.01
N GLN A 105 -23.23 26.63 -16.25
CA GLN A 105 -22.29 25.66 -16.81
C GLN A 105 -23.00 24.37 -17.26
N SER A 106 -22.38 23.57 -18.13
CA SER A 106 -22.94 22.29 -18.56
C SER A 106 -22.82 21.24 -17.43
N PHE A 107 -23.55 20.13 -17.54
CA PHE A 107 -23.39 19.02 -16.59
C PHE A 107 -21.98 18.41 -16.66
N GLU A 108 -21.38 18.33 -17.84
CA GLU A 108 -20.02 17.83 -18.04
C GLU A 108 -19.00 18.70 -17.30
N ASP A 109 -19.06 20.02 -17.49
CA ASP A 109 -18.21 20.97 -16.76
C ASP A 109 -18.44 20.91 -15.25
N ALA A 110 -19.70 20.72 -14.83
CA ALA A 110 -20.06 20.66 -13.42
C ALA A 110 -19.64 19.36 -12.74
N LEU A 111 -19.64 18.25 -13.49
CA LEU A 111 -19.20 16.96 -13.02
C LEU A 111 -17.68 16.96 -12.85
N GLY A 112 -16.96 17.56 -13.80
CA GLY A 112 -15.50 17.57 -13.82
C GLY A 112 -14.92 16.23 -14.27
N ASP A 113 -13.59 16.16 -14.34
CA ASP A 113 -12.87 14.96 -14.78
C ASP A 113 -12.28 14.21 -13.58
N PHE A 114 -12.64 12.94 -13.47
CA PHE A 114 -12.13 12.02 -12.47
C PHE A 114 -12.37 10.57 -12.85
N GLU A 115 -11.54 9.71 -12.29
CA GLU A 115 -11.61 8.26 -12.48
C GLU A 115 -11.23 7.52 -11.19
N PHE A 116 -11.69 6.28 -11.09
CA PHE A 116 -11.32 5.39 -10.00
C PHE A 116 -10.60 4.16 -10.52
N MET A 117 -9.76 3.59 -9.69
CA MET A 117 -9.23 2.25 -9.87
C MET A 117 -9.68 1.40 -8.69
N PHE A 118 -10.43 0.34 -8.98
CA PHE A 118 -10.97 -0.58 -7.99
C PHE A 118 -10.44 -1.98 -8.28
N GLY A 119 -10.01 -2.70 -7.24
CA GLY A 119 -9.52 -4.06 -7.43
C GLY A 119 -9.51 -4.89 -6.16
N GLY A 120 -9.43 -6.20 -6.34
CA GLY A 120 -9.50 -7.16 -5.23
C GLY A 120 -9.33 -8.60 -5.68
N TRP A 121 -9.59 -9.53 -4.77
CA TRP A 121 -9.60 -10.97 -5.05
C TRP A 121 -11.01 -11.46 -5.42
N SER A 122 -11.19 -12.04 -6.61
CA SER A 122 -12.44 -12.71 -6.99
C SER A 122 -12.34 -14.19 -6.65
N TRP A 123 -13.14 -14.65 -5.70
CA TRP A 123 -13.25 -16.07 -5.40
C TRP A 123 -14.00 -16.83 -6.50
N LYS A 124 -14.93 -16.19 -7.23
CA LYS A 124 -15.62 -16.79 -8.39
C LYS A 124 -14.66 -17.10 -9.54
N LYS A 125 -13.67 -16.23 -9.75
CA LYS A 125 -12.67 -16.35 -10.82
C LYS A 125 -11.32 -16.88 -10.35
N ASN A 126 -11.17 -17.10 -9.04
CA ASN A 126 -9.95 -17.55 -8.39
C ASN A 126 -8.71 -16.73 -8.80
N GLY A 127 -8.81 -15.40 -8.68
CA GLY A 127 -7.73 -14.51 -9.09
C GLY A 127 -8.00 -13.04 -8.80
N PHE A 128 -6.94 -12.24 -8.87
CA PHE A 128 -7.05 -10.79 -8.74
C PHE A 128 -7.74 -10.17 -9.96
N LYS A 129 -8.51 -9.11 -9.73
CA LYS A 129 -9.14 -8.31 -10.79
C LYS A 129 -9.02 -6.83 -10.43
N VAL A 130 -8.81 -6.00 -11.45
CA VAL A 130 -8.78 -4.54 -11.32
C VAL A 130 -9.54 -3.91 -12.48
N TRP A 131 -10.29 -2.87 -12.18
CA TRP A 131 -11.07 -2.08 -13.13
C TRP A 131 -10.74 -0.60 -12.98
N LYS A 132 -10.59 0.08 -14.11
CA LYS A 132 -10.75 1.54 -14.18
C LYS A 132 -12.25 1.84 -14.24
N ILE A 133 -12.74 2.81 -13.49
CA ILE A 133 -14.14 3.20 -13.47
C ILE A 133 -14.24 4.66 -13.87
N LYS A 134 -14.94 4.95 -14.97
CA LYS A 134 -15.13 6.31 -15.51
C LYS A 134 -16.59 6.61 -15.78
N TYR A 135 -16.98 7.87 -15.63
CA TYR A 135 -18.29 8.30 -16.08
C TYR A 135 -18.30 8.42 -17.61
N SER A 136 -19.34 7.89 -18.24
CA SER A 136 -19.60 8.02 -19.68
C SER A 136 -20.78 8.96 -19.88
N HIS A 137 -20.52 10.10 -20.55
CA HIS A 137 -21.55 11.06 -20.91
C HIS A 137 -22.51 10.54 -21.98
N GLU A 138 -22.09 9.55 -22.79
CA GLU A 138 -22.96 8.92 -23.80
C GLU A 138 -24.02 8.01 -23.15
N THR A 139 -23.63 7.24 -22.13
CA THR A 139 -24.52 6.31 -21.45
C THR A 139 -25.09 6.86 -20.15
N GLU A 140 -24.72 8.09 -19.78
CA GLU A 140 -25.05 8.76 -18.52
C GLU A 140 -24.80 7.89 -17.27
N ALA A 141 -23.70 7.14 -17.28
CA ALA A 141 -23.40 6.13 -16.25
C ALA A 141 -21.90 5.89 -16.06
N PHE A 142 -21.52 5.42 -14.87
CA PHE A 142 -20.18 4.90 -14.64
C PHE A 142 -20.02 3.52 -15.28
N LEU A 143 -18.97 3.39 -16.09
CA LEU A 143 -18.62 2.17 -16.80
C LEU A 143 -17.31 1.59 -16.22
N PRO A 144 -17.28 0.28 -15.93
CA PRO A 144 -16.07 -0.39 -15.52
C PRO A 144 -15.29 -0.94 -16.73
N PHE A 145 -14.01 -0.60 -16.82
CA PHE A 145 -13.07 -1.08 -17.82
C PHE A 145 -12.04 -1.97 -17.14
N GLN A 146 -12.15 -3.27 -17.37
CA GLN A 146 -11.22 -4.22 -16.76
C GLN A 146 -9.81 -4.04 -17.33
N ILE A 147 -8.81 -4.06 -16.45
CA ILE A 147 -7.41 -4.10 -16.86
C ILE A 147 -7.09 -5.54 -17.29
N ASN A 148 -6.63 -5.70 -18.53
CA ASN A 148 -6.47 -7.01 -19.18
C ASN A 148 -5.28 -7.81 -18.66
N GLU A 149 -5.42 -9.14 -18.71
CA GLU A 149 -4.45 -10.15 -18.25
C GLU A 149 -3.53 -10.70 -19.36
N GLU A 150 -3.66 -10.23 -20.61
CA GLU A 150 -2.97 -10.85 -21.75
C GLU A 150 -1.43 -10.72 -21.69
N ASN A 151 -0.92 -9.80 -20.86
CA ASN A 151 0.51 -9.57 -20.60
C ASN A 151 0.79 -9.43 -19.09
N MET A 152 1.88 -8.74 -18.71
CA MET A 152 2.10 -8.35 -17.32
C MET A 152 0.96 -7.43 -16.85
N PHE A 153 0.35 -7.75 -15.73
CA PHE A 153 -0.83 -7.05 -15.22
C PHE A 153 -0.44 -5.75 -14.50
N PHE A 154 -0.82 -4.61 -15.08
CA PHE A 154 -0.70 -3.30 -14.46
C PHE A 154 -1.71 -2.30 -15.03
N GLY A 155 -1.96 -1.21 -14.32
CA GLY A 155 -2.58 -0.02 -14.91
C GLY A 155 -2.31 1.24 -14.12
N PHE A 156 -2.31 2.36 -14.85
CA PHE A 156 -2.24 3.71 -14.30
C PHE A 156 -3.56 4.47 -14.49
N ILE A 157 -3.86 5.37 -13.55
CA ILE A 157 -4.91 6.40 -13.68
C ILE A 157 -4.37 7.76 -13.22
N GLY A 158 -4.93 8.85 -13.75
CA GLY A 158 -4.52 10.21 -13.46
C GLY A 158 -3.67 10.87 -14.54
N ASP A 159 -2.70 11.69 -14.13
CA ASP A 159 -1.89 12.51 -15.03
C ASP A 159 -0.71 11.74 -15.62
N GLU A 160 -0.20 12.22 -16.74
CA GLU A 160 1.10 11.80 -17.29
C GLU A 160 1.20 10.28 -17.53
N ILE A 161 0.06 9.63 -17.81
CA ILE A 161 -0.04 8.18 -17.99
C ILE A 161 0.90 7.68 -19.08
N GLU A 162 0.92 8.35 -20.24
CA GLU A 162 1.81 7.97 -21.36
C GLU A 162 3.28 7.99 -20.93
N LYS A 163 3.68 8.97 -20.12
CA LYS A 163 5.04 9.10 -19.62
C LYS A 163 5.36 8.08 -18.53
N ALA A 164 4.40 7.76 -17.66
CA ALA A 164 4.51 6.69 -16.69
C ALA A 164 4.71 5.32 -17.37
N GLU A 165 3.97 5.04 -18.45
CA GLU A 165 4.12 3.82 -19.25
C GLU A 165 5.47 3.74 -19.98
N GLU A 166 5.98 4.87 -20.49
CA GLU A 166 7.34 4.97 -21.03
C GLU A 166 8.39 4.64 -19.97
N PHE A 167 8.31 5.26 -18.79
CA PHE A 167 9.23 4.98 -17.68
C PHE A 167 9.14 3.54 -17.19
N LEU A 168 7.95 2.95 -17.16
CA LEU A 168 7.79 1.54 -16.80
C LEU A 168 8.50 0.63 -17.81
N THR A 169 8.38 0.96 -19.09
CA THR A 169 9.06 0.22 -20.16
C THR A 169 10.59 0.30 -20.01
N ASP A 170 11.12 1.47 -19.65
CA ASP A 170 12.54 1.68 -19.37
C ASP A 170 13.02 0.88 -18.14
N GLU A 171 12.27 0.92 -17.03
CA GLU A 171 12.58 0.18 -15.80
C GLU A 171 12.63 -1.34 -16.05
N VAL A 172 11.65 -1.87 -16.78
CA VAL A 172 11.60 -3.29 -17.13
C VAL A 172 12.77 -3.69 -18.06
N SER A 173 13.11 -2.82 -19.01
CA SER A 173 14.16 -3.06 -20.00
C SER A 173 15.57 -3.02 -19.39
N THR A 174 15.80 -2.12 -18.44
CA THR A 174 17.09 -1.96 -17.74
C THR A 174 17.31 -3.04 -16.68
N GLY A 175 16.24 -3.54 -16.04
CA GLY A 175 16.30 -4.48 -14.91
C GLY A 175 16.67 -5.94 -15.21
N LYS A 176 17.03 -6.34 -16.45
CA LYS A 176 17.26 -7.75 -16.86
C LYS A 176 16.10 -8.74 -16.57
N LYS A 177 14.91 -8.27 -16.17
CA LYS A 177 13.77 -9.10 -15.72
C LYS A 177 12.71 -9.40 -16.80
N VAL A 178 12.97 -9.06 -18.07
CA VAL A 178 12.07 -9.29 -19.23
C VAL A 178 11.60 -10.76 -19.35
N LEU A 179 12.34 -11.72 -18.80
CA LEU A 179 12.02 -13.15 -18.84
C LEU A 179 10.92 -13.60 -17.87
N ALA A 180 10.62 -12.85 -16.80
CA ALA A 180 9.72 -13.31 -15.74
C ALA A 180 8.23 -13.13 -16.04
N LYS A 181 7.86 -12.31 -17.04
CA LYS A 181 6.47 -11.92 -17.35
C LYS A 181 5.67 -11.44 -16.13
N SER A 182 6.33 -10.86 -15.13
CA SER A 182 5.69 -10.31 -13.94
C SER A 182 6.44 -9.08 -13.47
N PHE A 183 5.71 -8.10 -12.91
CA PHE A 183 6.31 -6.99 -12.19
C PHE A 183 6.71 -7.42 -10.77
N ASP A 184 7.63 -6.67 -10.19
CA ASP A 184 7.98 -6.64 -8.77
C ASP A 184 7.56 -5.28 -8.21
N MET A 185 8.46 -4.30 -8.16
CA MET A 185 8.17 -2.94 -7.66
C MET A 185 8.43 -1.87 -8.72
N GLU A 186 8.61 -2.24 -9.98
CA GLU A 186 8.89 -1.31 -11.07
C GLU A 186 7.78 -0.23 -11.21
N PRO A 187 6.47 -0.53 -11.14
CA PRO A 187 5.44 0.52 -11.15
C PRO A 187 5.51 1.49 -9.95
N PHE A 188 5.95 1.01 -8.78
CA PHE A 188 6.22 1.88 -7.63
C PHE A 188 7.40 2.81 -7.89
N GLN A 189 8.47 2.30 -8.51
CA GLN A 189 9.66 3.08 -8.85
C GLN A 189 9.34 4.17 -9.89
N VAL A 190 8.46 3.88 -10.85
CA VAL A 190 7.93 4.90 -11.78
C VAL A 190 7.23 6.02 -11.03
N LEU A 191 6.32 5.69 -10.10
CA LEU A 191 5.64 6.70 -9.29
C LEU A 191 6.64 7.52 -8.46
N LEU A 192 7.62 6.87 -7.81
CA LEU A 192 8.66 7.54 -7.05
C LEU A 192 9.50 8.50 -7.91
N ARG A 193 9.89 8.04 -9.11
CA ARG A 193 10.64 8.83 -10.10
C ARG A 193 9.85 10.08 -10.49
N MET A 194 8.56 9.93 -10.78
CA MET A 194 7.72 11.05 -11.18
C MET A 194 7.49 12.05 -10.03
N ILE A 195 7.30 11.57 -8.79
CA ILE A 195 7.18 12.45 -7.61
C ILE A 195 8.46 13.27 -7.38
N ARG A 196 9.64 12.67 -7.59
CA ARG A 196 10.93 13.34 -7.37
C ARG A 196 11.34 14.26 -8.52
N ASP A 197 10.77 14.09 -9.70
CA ASP A 197 11.01 14.94 -10.86
C ASP A 197 10.08 16.16 -10.84
N THR A 198 10.67 17.33 -10.63
CA THR A 198 9.94 18.60 -10.52
C THR A 198 9.14 18.99 -11.77
N THR A 199 9.36 18.30 -12.89
CA THR A 199 8.59 18.48 -14.12
C THR A 199 7.12 18.05 -13.93
N TYR A 200 6.87 17.02 -13.14
CA TYR A 200 5.53 16.46 -12.91
C TYR A 200 4.89 17.03 -11.64
N ASN A 201 4.70 18.35 -11.62
CA ASN A 201 4.27 19.09 -10.43
C ASN A 201 2.87 18.71 -9.89
N SER A 202 2.05 17.96 -10.63
CA SER A 202 0.76 17.48 -10.14
C SER A 202 0.89 16.19 -9.33
N ILE A 203 2.01 15.47 -9.44
CA ILE A 203 2.27 14.17 -8.81
C ILE A 203 3.32 14.40 -7.71
N ASP A 204 2.89 14.41 -6.45
CA ASP A 204 3.77 14.85 -5.34
C ASP A 204 3.32 14.26 -3.98
N GLY A 205 4.12 14.45 -2.94
CA GLY A 205 3.83 13.97 -1.58
C GLY A 205 4.28 12.52 -1.36
N ALA A 206 4.15 12.08 -0.11
CA ALA A 206 4.57 10.74 0.29
C ALA A 206 3.66 9.64 -0.27
N ILE A 207 4.27 8.58 -0.79
CA ILE A 207 3.55 7.48 -1.43
C ILE A 207 2.66 6.76 -0.41
N GLN A 208 1.42 6.49 -0.82
CA GLN A 208 0.47 5.62 -0.13
C GLN A 208 0.54 4.25 -0.78
N LEU A 209 0.67 3.19 0.01
CA LEU A 209 0.85 1.83 -0.50
C LEU A 209 -0.03 0.84 0.26
N ALA A 210 -0.69 -0.05 -0.47
CA ALA A 210 -1.35 -1.21 0.10
C ALA A 210 -1.22 -2.42 -0.82
N LYS A 211 -1.34 -3.60 -0.22
CA LYS A 211 -1.29 -4.89 -0.91
C LYS A 211 -2.51 -5.72 -0.56
N ILE A 212 -2.94 -6.58 -1.47
CA ILE A 212 -3.95 -7.59 -1.24
C ILE A 212 -3.31 -8.95 -1.45
N HIS A 213 -3.32 -9.79 -0.41
CA HIS A 213 -2.80 -11.14 -0.43
C HIS A 213 -3.94 -12.15 -0.64
N PRO A 214 -3.73 -13.27 -1.35
CA PRO A 214 -4.72 -14.34 -1.41
C PRO A 214 -4.99 -14.91 0.01
N PRO A 215 -6.25 -15.21 0.39
CA PRO A 215 -7.46 -15.21 -0.44
C PRO A 215 -8.27 -13.89 -0.40
N GLY A 216 -7.66 -12.74 -0.13
CA GLY A 216 -8.33 -11.43 -0.08
C GLY A 216 -8.11 -10.68 1.24
N ILE A 217 -6.86 -10.54 1.69
CA ILE A 217 -6.52 -9.74 2.87
C ILE A 217 -5.69 -8.54 2.44
N SER A 218 -6.25 -7.35 2.65
CA SER A 218 -5.58 -6.09 2.46
C SER A 218 -4.61 -5.82 3.62
N GLU A 219 -3.45 -5.28 3.28
CA GLU A 219 -2.41 -4.86 4.21
C GLU A 219 -1.86 -3.53 3.72
N PHE A 220 -2.03 -2.48 4.52
CA PHE A 220 -1.45 -1.18 4.24
C PHE A 220 -0.01 -1.11 4.72
N TYR A 221 0.79 -0.32 4.01
CA TYR A 221 2.19 -0.10 4.29
C TYR A 221 2.45 1.40 4.45
N GLY A 222 3.28 1.73 5.45
CA GLY A 222 3.92 3.03 5.52
C GLY A 222 5.17 3.10 4.64
N VAL A 223 5.64 4.30 4.38
CA VAL A 223 6.83 4.57 3.55
C VAL A 223 7.71 5.58 4.27
N TYR A 224 9.02 5.33 4.35
CA TYR A 224 9.97 6.36 4.77
C TYR A 224 10.07 7.42 3.67
N TRP A 225 9.99 8.69 4.01
CA TRP A 225 9.87 9.76 3.02
C TRP A 225 10.74 10.98 3.33
N PRO A 226 11.45 11.55 2.32
CA PRO A 226 11.48 11.16 0.91
C PRO A 226 12.41 9.99 0.57
N SER A 227 13.24 9.57 1.52
CA SER A 227 14.17 8.43 1.45
C SER A 227 14.18 7.72 2.82
N ILE A 228 14.97 6.67 2.97
CA ILE A 228 15.17 5.98 4.26
C ILE A 228 15.67 6.90 5.39
N GLN A 229 16.40 7.99 5.06
CA GLN A 229 16.84 9.00 6.04
C GLN A 229 15.73 9.97 6.44
N GLY A 230 14.58 9.89 5.78
CA GLY A 230 13.42 10.74 6.00
C GLY A 230 12.56 10.30 7.19
N LYS A 231 11.34 10.82 7.25
CA LYS A 231 10.37 10.48 8.30
C LYS A 231 9.51 9.30 7.87
N LYS A 232 8.97 8.58 8.85
CA LYS A 232 7.89 7.64 8.60
C LYS A 232 6.65 8.38 8.12
N THR A 233 6.04 7.89 7.07
CA THR A 233 4.75 8.38 6.59
C THR A 233 3.75 7.24 6.42
N PHE A 234 2.48 7.53 6.63
CA PHE A 234 1.37 6.60 6.44
C PHE A 234 0.19 7.33 5.80
N LEU A 235 -0.33 6.79 4.69
CA LEU A 235 -1.39 7.45 3.90
C LEU A 235 -1.05 8.93 3.57
N GLY A 236 0.23 9.19 3.25
CA GLY A 236 0.70 10.53 2.90
C GLY A 236 0.99 11.48 4.08
N LYS A 237 0.83 11.03 5.33
CA LYS A 237 0.98 11.86 6.53
C LYS A 237 2.21 11.48 7.34
N ASP A 238 2.89 12.48 7.88
CA ASP A 238 3.96 12.28 8.86
C ASP A 238 3.44 11.49 10.07
N VAL A 239 4.22 10.48 10.44
CA VAL A 239 3.99 9.63 11.60
C VAL A 239 5.03 9.96 12.66
N ASN A 240 4.56 10.21 13.88
CA ASN A 240 5.36 10.35 15.08
C ASN A 240 5.23 9.09 15.96
N PHE A 241 5.92 9.09 17.10
CA PHE A 241 5.92 7.93 18.00
C PHE A 241 4.53 7.60 18.56
N GLU A 242 3.71 8.61 18.86
CA GLU A 242 2.39 8.45 19.50
C GLU A 242 1.32 7.97 18.52
N ASN A 243 1.39 8.38 17.25
CA ASN A 243 0.42 8.05 16.23
C ASN A 243 0.94 6.99 15.23
N ASN A 244 1.98 6.23 15.62
CA ASN A 244 2.60 5.21 14.78
C ASN A 244 1.65 4.04 14.51
N PRO A 245 1.14 3.87 13.27
CA PRO A 245 0.25 2.77 12.97
C PRO A 245 1.00 1.45 13.05
N ALA A 246 0.29 0.39 13.46
CA ALA A 246 0.80 -0.97 13.54
C ALA A 246 0.89 -1.61 12.13
N VAL A 247 1.64 -0.98 11.24
CA VAL A 247 1.89 -1.40 9.86
C VAL A 247 3.38 -1.55 9.60
N LYS A 248 3.71 -2.23 8.52
CA LYS A 248 5.07 -2.33 8.01
C LYS A 248 5.46 -1.04 7.29
N PHE A 249 6.74 -0.69 7.32
CA PHE A 249 7.28 0.47 6.62
C PHE A 249 8.28 0.04 5.57
N LEU A 250 8.27 0.65 4.39
CA LEU A 250 9.28 0.41 3.35
C LEU A 250 10.25 1.58 3.21
N ASP A 251 11.46 1.24 2.81
CA ASP A 251 12.36 2.17 2.15
C ASP A 251 11.90 2.38 0.70
N PRO A 252 11.62 3.62 0.26
CA PRO A 252 11.19 3.89 -1.10
C PRO A 252 12.27 3.56 -2.15
N ASP A 253 13.55 3.70 -1.80
CA ASP A 253 14.64 3.55 -2.75
C ASP A 253 14.92 2.06 -3.06
N THR A 254 14.86 1.21 -2.04
CA THR A 254 15.13 -0.23 -2.18
C THR A 254 13.86 -1.09 -2.29
N CYS A 255 12.70 -0.54 -1.91
CA CYS A 255 11.44 -1.27 -1.77
C CYS A 255 11.50 -2.45 -0.76
N GLU A 256 12.44 -2.41 0.18
CA GLU A 256 12.54 -3.40 1.25
C GLU A 256 11.74 -2.96 2.49
N VAL A 257 11.18 -3.94 3.20
CA VAL A 257 10.44 -3.69 4.44
C VAL A 257 11.42 -3.52 5.59
N ILE A 258 11.39 -2.35 6.22
CA ILE A 258 12.26 -1.95 7.32
C ILE A 258 11.76 -2.52 8.65
N GLY A 259 12.69 -2.96 9.49
CA GLY A 259 12.40 -3.51 10.81
C GLY A 259 12.00 -5.00 10.80
N GLU A 260 12.06 -5.64 9.62
CA GLU A 260 12.11 -7.10 9.46
C GLU A 260 13.54 -7.62 9.27
N GLU A 261 14.52 -6.72 9.30
CA GLU A 261 15.94 -7.06 9.26
C GLU A 261 16.31 -7.86 10.50
N LEU A 262 16.88 -9.03 10.25
CA LEU A 262 17.46 -9.87 11.28
C LEU A 262 18.98 -9.86 11.08
N PRO A 263 19.76 -9.78 12.17
CA PRO A 263 21.21 -9.85 12.05
C PRO A 263 21.62 -11.16 11.37
N ALA A 264 22.62 -11.12 10.50
CA ALA A 264 23.10 -12.32 9.81
C ALA A 264 23.74 -13.33 10.78
N PHE A 265 24.29 -12.83 11.89
CA PHE A 265 24.92 -13.59 12.96
C PHE A 265 24.60 -12.91 14.30
N ILE A 266 24.53 -13.71 15.36
CA ILE A 266 24.41 -13.23 16.72
C ILE A 266 25.57 -13.78 17.57
N ASP A 267 25.84 -13.12 18.70
CA ASP A 267 26.70 -13.71 19.73
C ASP A 267 26.05 -14.99 20.28
N GLU A 268 26.85 -15.83 20.94
CA GLU A 268 26.37 -17.10 21.50
C GLU A 268 25.13 -16.88 22.38
N PRO A 269 23.96 -17.43 21.98
CA PRO A 269 22.76 -17.26 22.77
C PRO A 269 22.92 -18.00 24.09
N THR A 270 22.42 -17.41 25.18
CA THR A 270 22.44 -18.03 26.52
C THR A 270 21.04 -18.07 27.11
N GLU A 271 20.76 -19.06 27.95
CA GLU A 271 19.50 -19.15 28.70
C GLU A 271 19.29 -17.94 29.61
N ALA A 272 20.36 -17.35 30.14
CA ALA A 272 20.29 -16.14 30.95
C ALA A 272 19.76 -14.93 30.15
N LEU A 273 20.15 -14.81 28.88
CA LEU A 273 19.75 -13.69 28.03
C LEU A 273 18.37 -13.89 27.41
N TYR A 274 18.10 -15.07 26.86
CA TYR A 274 16.91 -15.35 26.07
C TYR A 274 15.80 -16.09 26.83
N GLY A 275 16.10 -16.62 28.02
CA GLY A 275 15.15 -17.31 28.89
C GLY A 275 14.41 -18.43 28.17
N ILE A 276 13.08 -18.44 28.29
CA ILE A 276 12.20 -19.43 27.65
C ILE A 276 12.30 -19.47 26.12
N ASN A 277 12.87 -18.43 25.48
CA ASN A 277 13.00 -18.37 24.04
C ASN A 277 14.35 -18.92 23.54
N TYR A 278 15.23 -19.38 24.44
CA TYR A 278 16.58 -19.83 24.11
C TYR A 278 16.60 -20.92 23.01
N ASP A 279 15.78 -21.97 23.17
CA ASP A 279 15.72 -23.06 22.19
C ASP A 279 15.26 -22.55 20.82
N PHE A 280 14.24 -21.68 20.79
CA PHE A 280 13.75 -21.07 19.56
C PHE A 280 14.81 -20.21 18.85
N ILE A 281 15.64 -19.47 19.60
CA ILE A 281 16.76 -18.71 19.02
C ILE A 281 17.77 -19.66 18.37
N ARG A 282 18.13 -20.77 19.04
CA ARG A 282 19.07 -21.77 18.50
C ARG A 282 18.54 -22.51 17.27
N ASP A 283 17.24 -22.70 17.18
CA ASP A 283 16.60 -23.27 15.99
C ASP A 283 16.68 -22.31 14.79
N CYS A 284 16.62 -21.00 15.05
CA CYS A 284 16.69 -19.96 14.03
C CYS A 284 18.14 -19.56 13.66
N TYR A 285 19.06 -19.62 14.62
CA TYR A 285 20.47 -19.26 14.50
C TYR A 285 21.35 -20.44 14.90
N SER A 286 22.01 -21.05 13.93
CA SER A 286 22.73 -22.32 14.11
C SER A 286 24.13 -22.32 13.49
N GLY A 287 24.91 -23.37 13.76
CA GLY A 287 26.29 -23.49 13.31
C GLY A 287 27.30 -22.75 14.19
N GLU A 288 28.58 -22.76 13.80
CA GLU A 288 29.71 -22.28 14.62
C GLU A 288 29.68 -20.76 14.91
N LYS A 289 28.96 -19.97 14.11
CA LYS A 289 28.83 -18.51 14.29
C LYS A 289 27.40 -18.06 14.61
N PHE A 290 26.52 -19.01 14.97
CA PHE A 290 25.08 -18.76 15.15
C PHE A 290 24.54 -17.92 14.00
N THR A 291 24.65 -18.46 12.79
CA THR A 291 24.23 -17.78 11.56
C THR A 291 22.73 -17.94 11.39
N LEU A 292 22.07 -16.88 10.94
CA LEU A 292 20.65 -16.90 10.61
C LEU A 292 20.36 -17.97 9.55
N LYS A 293 19.33 -18.78 9.79
CA LYS A 293 18.83 -19.75 8.83
C LYS A 293 18.41 -19.07 7.51
N GLU A 294 18.81 -19.64 6.38
CA GLU A 294 18.55 -19.07 5.04
C GLU A 294 17.04 -18.87 4.75
N VAL A 295 16.20 -19.77 5.27
CA VAL A 295 14.74 -19.73 5.08
C VAL A 295 14.04 -19.72 6.43
N LEU A 296 13.36 -18.61 6.70
CA LEU A 296 12.50 -18.38 7.86
C LEU A 296 11.08 -18.05 7.41
N SER A 297 10.10 -18.56 8.13
CA SER A 297 8.69 -18.20 8.00
C SER A 297 8.43 -16.77 8.50
N LYS A 298 7.34 -16.15 8.04
CA LYS A 298 6.88 -14.82 8.52
C LYS A 298 6.68 -14.81 10.04
N HIS A 299 6.18 -15.91 10.61
CA HIS A 299 5.99 -16.04 12.05
C HIS A 299 7.32 -16.08 12.79
N GLU A 300 8.30 -16.87 12.32
CA GLU A 300 9.63 -16.93 12.96
C GLU A 300 10.32 -15.56 12.94
N LYS A 301 10.32 -14.87 11.80
CA LYS A 301 10.92 -13.52 11.70
C LYS A 301 10.27 -12.53 12.67
N TYR A 302 8.93 -12.50 12.71
CA TYR A 302 8.19 -11.65 13.62
C TYR A 302 8.51 -11.95 15.09
N THR A 303 8.56 -13.24 15.45
CA THR A 303 8.89 -13.69 16.80
C THR A 303 10.31 -13.31 17.19
N LEU A 304 11.29 -13.47 16.29
CA LEU A 304 12.68 -13.06 16.50
C LEU A 304 12.80 -11.56 16.78
N VAL A 305 12.21 -10.70 15.94
CA VAL A 305 12.23 -9.24 16.13
C VAL A 305 11.63 -8.87 17.49
N ARG A 306 10.55 -9.53 17.90
CA ARG A 306 9.90 -9.28 19.19
C ARG A 306 10.78 -9.73 20.37
N ILE A 307 11.43 -10.89 20.26
CA ILE A 307 12.37 -11.37 21.28
C ILE A 307 13.53 -10.38 21.42
N PHE A 308 14.12 -9.94 20.33
CA PHE A 308 15.24 -9.00 20.37
C PHE A 308 14.87 -7.65 20.97
N LYS A 309 13.66 -7.15 20.71
CA LYS A 309 13.15 -5.93 21.37
C LYS A 309 12.98 -6.12 22.89
N ASP A 310 12.42 -7.26 23.31
CA ASP A 310 12.26 -7.57 24.74
C ASP A 310 13.62 -7.70 25.44
N VAL A 311 14.57 -8.40 24.82
CA VAL A 311 15.93 -8.56 25.33
C VAL A 311 16.65 -7.21 25.40
N ALA A 312 16.58 -6.38 24.35
CA ALA A 312 17.18 -5.04 24.35
C ALA A 312 16.63 -4.17 25.49
N TYR A 313 15.31 -4.23 25.74
CA TYR A 313 14.70 -3.52 26.85
C TYR A 313 15.15 -4.05 28.22
N LYS A 314 15.25 -5.37 28.39
CA LYS A 314 15.78 -5.99 29.63
C LYS A 314 17.22 -5.59 29.90
N ILE A 315 18.08 -5.63 28.88
CA ILE A 315 19.48 -5.18 28.99
C ILE A 315 19.53 -3.71 29.41
N PHE A 316 18.73 -2.85 28.78
CA PHE A 316 18.65 -1.44 29.14
C PHE A 316 18.28 -1.24 30.62
N ILE A 317 17.23 -1.92 31.10
CA ILE A 317 16.83 -1.85 32.52
C ILE A 317 17.94 -2.35 33.44
N GLN A 318 18.60 -3.47 33.12
CA GLN A 318 19.69 -4.01 33.91
C GLN A 318 20.89 -3.04 34.00
N GLN A 319 21.23 -2.38 32.90
CA GLN A 319 22.30 -1.37 32.88
C GLN A 319 21.96 -0.19 33.79
N GLN A 320 20.73 0.32 33.73
CA GLN A 320 20.30 1.42 34.60
C GLN A 320 20.30 1.01 36.08
N MET A 321 19.87 -0.22 36.40
CA MET A 321 19.92 -0.72 37.78
C MET A 321 21.36 -0.90 38.29
N GLN A 322 22.31 -1.29 37.44
CA GLN A 322 23.73 -1.42 37.82
C GLN A 322 24.41 -0.05 38.03
N GLU A 323 24.03 0.97 37.25
CA GLU A 323 24.47 2.35 37.43
C GLU A 323 23.94 2.97 38.73
N GLU A 324 22.73 2.63 39.16
CA GLU A 324 22.20 3.06 40.46
C GLU A 324 22.95 2.42 41.64
N THR A 325 23.25 1.12 41.61
CA THR A 325 24.01 0.47 42.69
C THR A 325 25.43 1.01 42.82
N SER A 326 26.09 1.32 41.71
CA SER A 326 27.46 1.86 41.71
C SER A 326 27.52 3.32 42.16
N ASN A 327 26.50 4.14 41.89
CA ASN A 327 26.41 5.52 42.39
C ASN A 327 25.93 5.66 43.85
N THR A 328 25.48 4.56 44.48
CA THR A 328 25.08 4.56 45.91
C THR A 328 26.22 4.09 46.83
N GLU A 329 27.32 3.59 46.26
CA GLU A 329 28.51 3.10 46.98
C GLU A 329 29.69 4.10 47.00
N GLU A 330 29.54 5.30 46.41
CA GLU A 330 30.39 6.48 46.62
C GLU A 330 29.76 7.46 47.64
#